data_AF-A0A531KGG6-F1
#
_entry.id   AF-A0A531KGG6-F1
#
_cell.length_a   1.000
_cell.length_b   1.000
_cell.length_c   1.000
_cell.angle_alpha   90.00
_cell.angle_beta   90.00
_cell.angle_gamma   90.00
#
_symmetry.space_group_name_H-M   'P 1'
#
loop_
_entity.id
_entity.type
_entity.pdbx_description
1 polymer ?
#
loop_
_entity_poly.entity_id
_entity_poly.type
_entity_poly.pdbx_seq_one_letter_code
_entity_poly.pdbx_strand_id
1 'polypeptide(L)' 'MTKAAEPEIVSQTFGDPAHPPMLLIMGAMASMLWWPEAFCRKLAGNGLFVIRYDNRDTGRSTKYAPGEPPYTFDDMV' A
#
# COMPACT_ATOMS: atom_id res chain seq x y z
N MET A 1 -3.29 24.73 -8.72
CA MET A 1 -2.24 23.72 -8.48
C MET A 1 -2.35 22.71 -9.59
N THR A 2 -1.29 22.50 -10.36
CA THR A 2 -1.23 21.45 -11.38
C THR A 2 -1.31 20.10 -10.66
N LYS A 3 -2.27 19.24 -11.01
CA LYS A 3 -2.35 17.87 -10.47
C LYS A 3 -1.00 17.20 -10.75
N ALA A 4 -0.31 16.75 -9.71
CA ALA A 4 0.90 15.95 -9.90
C ALA A 4 0.55 14.73 -10.76
N ALA A 5 1.53 14.19 -11.48
CA ALA A 5 1.38 12.86 -12.09
C ALA A 5 0.97 11.86 -11.00
N GLU A 6 0.04 10.96 -11.33
CA GLU A 6 -0.45 9.95 -10.38
C GLU A 6 0.73 9.09 -9.90
N PRO A 7 0.86 8.86 -8.58
CA PRO A 7 1.98 8.09 -8.05
C PRO A 7 1.88 6.64 -8.50
N GLU A 8 3.03 6.05 -8.83
CA GLU A 8 3.14 4.60 -8.98
C GLU A 8 3.16 3.95 -7.58
N ILE A 9 2.26 3.00 -7.39
CA ILE A 9 2.10 2.27 -6.13
C ILE A 9 2.56 0.83 -6.31
N VAL A 10 3.52 0.40 -5.49
CA VAL A 10 4.00 -0.97 -5.46
C VAL A 10 3.17 -1.78 -4.45
N SER A 11 2.66 -2.92 -4.91
CA SER A 11 1.86 -3.83 -4.09
C SER A 11 2.39 -5.27 -4.13
N GLN A 12 1.98 -6.05 -3.14
CA GLN A 12 2.24 -7.48 -3.04
C GLN A 12 0.95 -8.19 -2.60
N THR A 13 0.73 -9.37 -3.17
CA THR A 13 -0.47 -10.17 -2.93
C THR A 13 -0.16 -11.54 -2.31
N PHE A 14 -1.14 -12.10 -1.61
CA PHE A 14 -1.07 -13.43 -1.00
C PHE A 14 -2.43 -14.15 -1.15
N GLY A 15 -2.38 -15.45 -1.39
CA GLY A 15 -3.58 -16.27 -1.56
C GLY A 15 -4.05 -16.37 -3.00
N ASP A 16 -5.27 -16.88 -3.19
CA ASP A 16 -5.91 -17.07 -4.49
C ASP A 16 -6.67 -15.79 -4.90
N PRO A 17 -6.42 -15.19 -6.07
CA PRO A 17 -7.18 -14.05 -6.59
C PRO A 17 -8.70 -14.29 -6.74
N ALA A 18 -9.16 -15.55 -6.74
CA ALA A 18 -10.58 -15.90 -6.77
C ALA A 18 -11.28 -15.75 -5.40
N HIS A 19 -10.52 -15.62 -4.30
CA HIS A 19 -11.07 -15.40 -2.97
C HIS A 19 -11.47 -13.93 -2.74
N PRO A 20 -12.34 -13.65 -1.73
CA PRO A 20 -12.68 -12.29 -1.35
C PRO A 20 -11.44 -11.41 -1.10
N PRO A 21 -11.31 -10.24 -1.76
CA PRO A 21 -10.16 -9.37 -1.61
C PRO A 21 -10.15 -8.66 -0.26
N MET A 22 -8.96 -8.54 0.33
CA MET A 22 -8.69 -7.79 1.55
C MET A 22 -7.48 -6.87 1.32
N LEU A 23 -7.72 -5.57 1.27
CA LEU A 23 -6.67 -4.56 1.18
C LEU A 23 -6.20 -4.15 2.59
N LEU A 24 -4.91 -4.27 2.84
CA LEU A 24 -4.28 -3.83 4.07
C LEU A 24 -3.69 -2.42 3.87
N ILE A 25 -4.32 -1.44 4.52
CA ILE A 25 -3.88 -0.05 4.55
C ILE A 25 -3.03 0.16 5.79
N MET A 26 -1.77 0.50 5.61
CA MET A 26 -0.86 0.77 6.73
C MET A 26 -0.97 2.23 7.19
N GLY A 27 -0.59 2.50 8.44
CA GLY A 27 -0.52 3.85 8.99
C GLY A 27 0.47 4.76 8.26
N ALA A 28 0.42 6.06 8.60
CA ALA A 28 1.29 7.07 8.01
C ALA A 28 2.77 6.70 8.13
N MET A 29 3.55 6.96 7.07
CA MET A 29 5.00 6.73 6.97
C MET A 29 5.44 5.26 7.11
N ALA A 30 4.53 4.29 7.13
CA ALA A 30 4.87 2.87 7.25
C ALA A 30 4.76 2.14 5.91
N SER A 31 5.80 1.35 5.60
CA SER A 31 5.88 0.50 4.40
C SER A 31 5.00 -0.74 4.55
N MET A 32 4.64 -1.37 3.43
CA MET A 32 3.92 -2.65 3.38
C MET A 32 4.57 -3.75 4.21
N LEU A 33 5.90 -3.70 4.39
CA LEU A 33 6.67 -4.70 5.13
C LEU A 33 6.39 -4.70 6.63
N TRP A 34 5.75 -3.65 7.15
CA TRP A 34 5.32 -3.60 8.54
C TRP A 34 4.14 -4.52 8.82
N TRP A 35 3.40 -4.95 7.79
CA TRP A 35 2.59 -6.15 7.88
C TRP A 35 3.54 -7.35 7.73
N PRO A 36 3.77 -8.18 8.75
CA PRO A 36 4.69 -9.32 8.58
C PRO A 36 4.12 -10.29 7.55
N GLU A 37 4.98 -10.87 6.70
CA GLU A 37 4.52 -11.81 5.68
C GLU A 37 3.74 -12.99 6.28
N ALA A 38 4.19 -13.51 7.44
CA ALA A 38 3.49 -14.58 8.16
C ALA A 38 2.05 -14.20 8.54
N PHE A 39 1.80 -12.93 8.88
CA PHE A 39 0.45 -12.43 9.14
C PHE A 39 -0.40 -12.43 7.87
N CYS A 40 0.13 -11.91 6.76
CA CYS A 40 -0.56 -11.91 5.47
C CYS A 40 -0.88 -13.33 4.99
N ARG A 41 0.08 -14.26 5.12
CA ARG A 41 -0.13 -15.67 4.77
C ARG A 41 -1.17 -16.35 5.65
N LYS A 42 -1.21 -16.02 6.95
CA LYS A 42 -2.24 -16.54 7.86
C LYS A 42 -3.64 -16.07 7.46
N LEU A 43 -3.80 -14.78 7.12
CA LEU A 43 -5.06 -14.26 6.60
C LEU A 43 -5.46 -14.93 5.28
N ALA A 44 -4.51 -15.05 4.34
CA ALA A 44 -4.76 -15.71 3.07
C ALA A 44 -5.18 -17.18 3.23
N GLY A 45 -4.58 -17.89 4.19
CA GLY A 45 -4.96 -19.25 4.57
C GLY A 45 -6.38 -19.40 5.12
N ASN A 46 -7.05 -18.30 5.48
CA ASN A 46 -8.47 -18.27 5.86
C ASN A 46 -9.40 -17.97 4.67
N GLY A 47 -8.92 -18.16 3.43
CA GLY A 47 -9.75 -17.97 2.23
C GLY A 47 -9.89 -16.51 1.81
N LEU A 48 -8.84 -15.70 2.01
CA LEU A 48 -8.80 -14.29 1.62
C LEU A 48 -7.74 -14.05 0.53
N PHE A 49 -8.01 -13.13 -0.38
CA PHE A 49 -7.01 -12.59 -1.30
C PHE A 49 -6.41 -11.31 -0.70
N VAL A 50 -5.27 -11.44 -0.03
CA VAL A 50 -4.68 -10.35 0.75
C VAL A 50 -3.78 -9.51 -0.12
N ILE A 51 -4.01 -8.20 -0.13
CA ILE A 51 -3.22 -7.21 -0.87
C ILE A 51 -2.62 -6.24 0.15
N ARG A 52 -1.31 -6.03 0.10
CA ARG A 52 -0.62 -4.96 0.84
C ARG A 52 0.15 -4.08 -0.14
N TYR A 53 0.37 -2.82 0.20
CA TYR A 53 1.05 -1.88 -0.67
C TYR A 53 1.86 -0.86 0.11
N ASP A 54 2.86 -0.28 -0.55
CA ASP A 54 3.62 0.85 -0.02
C ASP A 54 2.85 2.14 -0.30
N ASN A 55 2.52 2.91 0.74
CA ASN A 55 2.05 4.29 0.56
C ASN A 55 3.10 5.10 -0.23
N ARG A 56 2.69 6.18 -0.90
CA ARG A 56 3.66 7.16 -1.43
C ARG A 56 4.65 7.58 -0.33
N ASP A 57 5.88 7.83 -0.73
CA ASP A 57 7.01 8.16 0.14
C ASP A 57 7.50 7.01 1.05
N THR A 58 6.97 5.80 0.86
CA THR A 58 7.40 4.59 1.58
C THR A 58 7.86 3.49 0.62
N GLY A 59 8.75 2.62 1.11
CA GLY A 59 9.20 1.42 0.40
C GLY A 59 9.64 1.66 -1.05
N ARG A 60 8.94 1.03 -2.00
CA ARG A 60 9.25 1.10 -3.44
C ARG A 60 8.25 1.91 -4.28
N SER A 61 7.20 2.46 -3.68
CA SER A 61 6.29 3.39 -4.36
C SER A 61 6.98 4.72 -4.69
N THR A 62 6.33 5.56 -5.49
CA THR A 62 6.81 6.91 -5.82
C THR A 62 7.16 7.70 -4.54
N LYS A 63 8.27 8.44 -4.61
CA LYS A 63 8.77 9.31 -3.55
C LYS A 63 8.93 10.72 -4.09
N TYR A 64 8.56 11.71 -3.28
CA TYR A 64 8.68 13.12 -3.59
C TYR A 64 9.79 13.77 -2.77
N ALA A 65 10.22 14.96 -3.21
CA ALA A 65 11.22 15.73 -2.47
C ALA A 65 10.64 16.17 -1.11
N PRO A 66 11.39 16.00 0.00
CA PRO A 66 10.95 16.49 1.30
C PRO A 66 10.66 17.99 1.27
N GLY A 67 9.54 18.40 1.86
CA GLY A 67 9.16 19.82 1.98
C GLY A 67 8.38 20.39 0.80
N GLU A 68 8.30 19.68 -0.33
CA GLU A 68 7.53 20.11 -1.52
C GLU A 68 6.62 18.99 -2.07
N PRO A 69 5.79 18.33 -1.24
CA PRO A 69 4.91 17.27 -1.71
C PRO A 69 3.83 17.86 -2.63
N PRO A 70 3.60 17.30 -3.83
CA PRO A 70 2.56 17.78 -4.74
C PRO A 70 1.19 17.15 -4.44
N TYR A 71 0.93 16.79 -3.17
CA TYR A 71 -0.28 16.12 -2.69
C TYR A 71 -0.64 16.62 -1.29
N THR A 72 -1.90 16.44 -0.89
CA THR A 72 -2.38 16.72 0.47
C THR A 72 -2.75 15.41 1.19
N PHE A 73 -3.12 15.52 2.46
CA PHE A 73 -3.63 14.36 3.20
C PHE A 73 -4.95 13.83 2.61
N ASP A 74 -5.76 14.72 2.02
CA ASP A 74 -7.04 14.36 1.39
C ASP A 74 -6.85 13.40 0.21
N ASP A 75 -5.67 13.41 -0.42
CA ASP A 75 -5.34 12.49 -1.51
C ASP A 75 -5.08 11.05 -1.02
N MET A 76 -5.12 10.76 0.28
CA MET A 76 -4.93 9.42 0.86
C MET A 76 -6.24 8.75 1.32
N VAL A 77 -7.38 9.44 1.20
CA VAL A 77 -8.68 9.00 1.74
C VAL A 77 -9.59 8.44 0.64
#